data_AF-A0A519VZG1-F1
#
_entry.id   AF-A0A519VZG1-F1
#
_cell.length_a   1.000
_cell.length_b   1.000
_cell.length_c   1.000
_cell.angle_alpha   90.00
_cell.angle_beta   90.00
_cell.angle_gamma   90.00
#
_symmetry.space_group_name_H-M   'P 1'
#
loop_
_entity.id
_entity.type
_entity.pdbx_description
1 polymer ?
#
loop_
_entity_poly.entity_id
_entity_poly.type
_entity_poly.pdbx_seq_one_letter_code
_entity_poly.pdbx_strand_id
1 'polypeptide(L)'
;MRKLTRPILFVLACLVYAGCSSTKSLKPGQILYTGADVIINPDSLGKIDDEKQVKADLKSKTRPRPNNKLKLAIYNFAGEPKKPKGLRNWIRKKGEPPVLLSEVKLKYNNDVLTSYLLSEGYLQAAVTGDTVVKDKKGKAIYTAVTGERYKINKITFPPDSGVLTKIINANKDKTLLKVGDFYDLDVYKNERIRIDNDLKENGYFYFSPDYLIMQVDSTIGKNLVNVTVKVKDIAPDAALKPYTIKDIKIYPNYSIRRDSTLRKLKPLEYHDFNIYDDRNTFKPRLFDRLVFFQKGEVYNRKDHNQSLNRMVNIGAFQDVRAEFLPVDSFKNNELDLNIYLTPLKKNSLTFSVTGTSKSNNFVGSEVKVTQTTRNLFRGAEQLDVSVSGGFETQTRGTSLGKNSLSLTAEGKLTFPRFIVPFYKPNSTTAFIPKTIASLSYQMLNRGSEYTLHAFKGEFGYNFKENQYKEHNFNPISVSYISTGFPDSNVRDSLFRVNPLLRTTLENQLIIGSSYNFTYTNQMETNRRNNTFFYGALETGGNLWGTFVPKDEQGKRSIFNVPLSQFVRLEADLRDYYKVTRNVTWANRLNLGYGYAYGNSTSLPFVRQFFAGGSNDIRAFPA
;
A
#
# COMPACT_ATOMS: atom_id res chain seq x y z
N MET A 1 12.06 30.93 -38.52
CA MET A 1 12.32 30.36 -37.16
C MET A 1 13.48 29.37 -37.08
N ARG A 2 13.81 28.56 -38.12
CA ARG A 2 14.95 27.60 -38.08
C ARG A 2 16.37 28.19 -38.11
N LYS A 3 16.57 29.45 -38.53
CA LYS A 3 17.91 30.07 -38.63
C LYS A 3 18.44 30.64 -37.30
N LEU A 4 17.57 30.91 -36.33
CA LEU A 4 17.94 31.41 -34.99
C LEU A 4 18.10 30.29 -33.94
N THR A 5 17.51 29.11 -34.14
CA THR A 5 17.60 28.00 -33.19
C THR A 5 19.00 27.38 -33.12
N ARG A 6 19.72 27.28 -34.25
CA ARG A 6 21.11 26.78 -34.30
C ARG A 6 22.11 27.64 -33.53
N PRO A 7 22.20 28.97 -33.72
CA PRO A 7 23.12 29.80 -32.95
C PRO A 7 22.71 29.87 -31.47
N ILE A 8 21.41 29.83 -31.14
CA ILE A 8 20.96 29.78 -29.74
C ILE A 8 21.35 28.45 -29.08
N LEU A 9 21.19 27.30 -29.75
CA LEU A 9 21.65 26.00 -29.25
C LEU A 9 23.18 25.94 -29.11
N PHE A 10 23.91 26.57 -30.02
CA PHE A 10 25.37 26.63 -29.97
C PHE A 10 25.85 27.53 -28.82
N VAL A 11 25.22 28.69 -28.61
CA VAL A 11 25.47 29.56 -27.45
C VAL A 11 25.07 28.88 -26.14
N LEU A 12 23.95 28.14 -26.11
CA LEU A 12 23.57 27.33 -24.94
C LEU A 12 24.59 26.22 -24.67
N ALA A 13 25.06 25.53 -25.71
CA ALA A 13 26.08 24.49 -25.60
C ALA A 13 27.43 25.07 -25.13
N CYS A 14 27.85 26.23 -25.65
CA CYS A 14 29.04 26.95 -25.20
C CYS A 14 28.89 27.49 -23.76
N LEU A 15 27.70 27.93 -23.34
CA LEU A 15 27.42 28.33 -21.95
C LEU A 15 27.42 27.13 -20.99
N VAL A 16 26.95 25.97 -21.44
CA VAL A 16 27.07 24.70 -20.70
C VAL A 16 28.54 24.28 -20.61
N TYR A 17 29.31 24.44 -21.68
CA TYR A 17 30.76 24.12 -21.72
C TYR A 17 31.60 25.07 -20.86
N ALA A 18 31.30 26.38 -20.86
CA ALA A 18 31.96 27.38 -20.01
C ALA A 18 31.55 27.28 -18.52
N GLY A 19 30.45 26.60 -18.22
CA GLY A 19 30.00 26.23 -16.87
C GLY A 19 30.63 24.94 -16.32
N CYS A 20 31.39 24.19 -17.12
CA CYS A 20 31.92 22.87 -16.74
C CYS A 20 33.09 22.88 -15.74
N SER A 21 33.62 24.04 -15.36
CA SER A 21 34.60 24.10 -14.26
C SER A 21 33.87 23.95 -12.93
N SER A 22 33.78 22.70 -12.45
CA SER A 22 33.18 22.33 -11.16
C SER A 22 33.84 23.02 -9.97
N THR A 23 35.04 23.60 -10.17
CA THR A 23 35.88 24.25 -9.16
C THR A 23 35.85 25.78 -9.24
N LYS A 24 35.02 26.38 -10.12
CA LYS A 24 34.98 27.84 -10.35
C LYS A 24 34.56 28.65 -9.13
N SER A 25 33.66 28.12 -8.30
CA SER A 25 33.13 28.80 -7.11
C SER A 25 33.92 28.51 -5.83
N LEU A 26 35.05 27.81 -5.91
CA LEU A 26 35.92 27.54 -4.77
C LEU A 26 36.83 28.74 -4.49
N LYS A 27 36.93 29.14 -3.23
CA LYS A 27 37.91 30.12 -2.75
C LYS A 27 39.34 29.54 -2.84
N PRO A 28 40.40 30.38 -2.86
CA PRO A 28 41.77 29.90 -2.73
C PRO A 28 41.93 28.98 -1.51
N GLY A 29 42.61 27.84 -1.68
CA GLY A 29 42.78 26.83 -0.63
C GLY A 29 41.62 25.86 -0.43
N GLN A 30 40.45 26.07 -1.05
CA GLN A 30 39.33 25.13 -0.97
C GLN A 30 39.46 23.99 -1.98
N ILE A 31 39.18 22.77 -1.50
CA ILE A 31 39.23 21.53 -2.29
C ILE A 31 37.81 20.98 -2.41
N LEU A 32 37.36 20.74 -3.64
CA LEU A 32 36.06 20.11 -3.91
C LEU A 32 36.12 18.62 -3.58
N TYR A 33 35.18 18.16 -2.77
CA TYR A 33 35.02 16.74 -2.49
C TYR A 33 34.35 16.01 -3.66
N THR A 34 35.04 14.99 -4.17
CA THR A 34 34.60 14.21 -5.33
C THR A 34 34.00 12.85 -4.97
N GLY A 35 34.06 12.47 -3.69
CA GLY A 35 33.46 11.24 -3.17
C GLY A 35 34.43 10.42 -2.32
N ALA A 36 33.92 9.28 -1.85
CA ALA A 36 34.69 8.29 -1.11
C ALA A 36 35.02 7.08 -1.98
N ASP A 37 36.17 6.49 -1.72
CA ASP A 37 36.54 5.17 -2.18
C ASP A 37 36.83 4.28 -0.97
N VAL A 38 36.59 2.99 -1.11
CA VAL A 38 36.79 2.00 -0.04
C VAL A 38 37.67 0.89 -0.58
N ILE A 39 38.78 0.63 0.09
CA ILE A 39 39.71 -0.46 -0.19
C ILE A 39 39.56 -1.47 0.94
N ILE A 40 39.41 -2.75 0.60
CA ILE A 40 39.20 -3.82 1.57
C ILE A 40 40.45 -4.71 1.53
N ASN A 41 41.03 -4.98 2.70
CA ASN A 41 42.17 -5.88 2.91
C ASN A 41 43.29 -5.75 1.86
N PRO A 42 43.89 -4.56 1.67
CA PRO A 42 44.90 -4.34 0.63
C PRO A 42 46.13 -5.26 0.74
N ASP A 43 46.43 -5.73 1.95
CA ASP A 43 47.62 -6.53 2.27
C ASP A 43 47.32 -8.04 2.39
N SER A 44 46.09 -8.48 2.11
CA SER A 44 45.69 -9.90 2.14
C SER A 44 45.56 -10.48 0.73
N LEU A 45 46.06 -11.70 0.52
CA LEU A 45 45.87 -12.46 -0.71
C LEU A 45 44.44 -13.01 -0.86
N GLY A 46 43.68 -13.08 0.24
CA GLY A 46 42.31 -13.60 0.26
C GLY A 46 41.27 -12.49 0.08
N LYS A 47 40.43 -12.61 -0.96
CA LYS A 47 39.22 -11.79 -1.10
C LYS A 47 38.12 -12.31 -0.18
N ILE A 48 37.37 -11.40 0.43
CA ILE A 48 36.17 -11.78 1.18
C ILE A 48 35.06 -12.19 0.22
N ASP A 49 34.20 -13.12 0.64
CA ASP A 49 32.96 -13.40 -0.05
C ASP A 49 32.13 -12.11 -0.17
N ASP A 50 31.48 -11.90 -1.33
CA ASP A 50 30.67 -10.71 -1.63
C ASP A 50 31.40 -9.34 -1.48
N GLU A 51 32.72 -9.29 -1.62
CA GLU A 51 33.55 -8.06 -1.50
C GLU A 51 32.97 -6.86 -2.26
N LYS A 52 32.49 -7.07 -3.49
CA LYS A 52 31.90 -6.02 -4.32
C LYS A 52 30.67 -5.38 -3.65
N GLN A 53 29.83 -6.21 -3.02
CA GLN A 53 28.64 -5.74 -2.33
C GLN A 53 29.02 -5.03 -1.04
N VAL A 54 29.92 -5.60 -0.23
CA VAL A 54 30.41 -4.98 1.01
C VAL A 54 31.04 -3.61 0.72
N LYS A 55 31.87 -3.51 -0.33
CA LYS A 55 32.48 -2.25 -0.78
C LYS A 55 31.43 -1.21 -1.18
N ALA A 56 30.39 -1.63 -1.92
CA ALA A 56 29.30 -0.75 -2.32
C ALA A 56 28.48 -0.26 -1.11
N ASP A 57 28.16 -1.16 -0.18
CA ASP A 57 27.40 -0.87 1.03
C ASP A 57 28.20 0.10 1.93
N LEU A 58 29.49 -0.14 2.19
CA LEU A 58 30.38 0.77 2.92
C LEU A 58 30.44 2.16 2.28
N LYS A 59 30.67 2.23 0.96
CA LYS A 59 30.72 3.50 0.23
C LYS A 59 29.41 4.28 0.39
N SER A 60 28.26 3.60 0.42
CA SER A 60 26.94 4.23 0.58
C SER A 60 26.73 4.88 1.96
N LYS A 61 27.45 4.41 2.99
CA LYS A 61 27.37 4.91 4.37
C LYS A 61 28.22 6.16 4.60
N THR A 62 29.24 6.41 3.78
CA THR A 62 30.12 7.59 3.91
C THR A 62 29.36 8.92 3.79
N ARG A 63 29.78 9.92 4.57
CA ARG A 63 29.24 11.29 4.54
C ARG A 63 30.37 12.33 4.57
N PRO A 64 30.20 13.52 3.96
CA PRO A 64 29.08 13.94 3.11
C PRO A 64 29.02 13.17 1.79
N ARG A 65 27.88 13.25 1.09
CA ARG A 65 27.77 12.72 -0.29
C ARG A 65 28.36 13.75 -1.26
N PRO A 66 29.06 13.32 -2.33
CA PRO A 66 29.57 14.27 -3.33
C PRO A 66 28.41 14.97 -4.05
N ASN A 67 28.67 16.18 -4.55
CA ASN A 67 27.67 16.94 -5.29
C ASN A 67 27.18 16.20 -6.53
N ASN A 68 25.92 16.41 -6.89
CA ASN A 68 25.46 16.10 -8.23
C ASN A 68 26.10 17.07 -9.23
N LYS A 69 26.81 16.54 -10.23
CA LYS A 69 27.53 17.33 -11.26
C LYS A 69 26.65 18.41 -11.90
N LEU A 70 25.38 18.09 -12.21
CA LEU A 70 24.45 19.03 -12.85
C LEU A 70 24.05 20.18 -11.91
N LYS A 71 23.72 19.86 -10.66
CA LYS A 71 23.30 20.87 -9.67
C LYS A 71 24.45 21.77 -9.23
N LEU A 72 25.66 21.23 -9.15
CA LEU A 72 26.86 22.03 -8.90
C LEU A 72 27.15 22.97 -10.08
N ALA A 73 26.98 22.51 -11.32
CA ALA A 73 27.12 23.36 -12.49
C ALA A 73 26.11 24.52 -12.48
N ILE A 74 24.83 24.25 -12.13
CA ILE A 74 23.79 25.27 -11.98
C ILE A 74 24.18 26.30 -10.90
N TYR A 75 24.72 25.83 -9.77
CA TYR A 75 25.17 26.70 -8.68
C TYR A 75 26.33 27.61 -9.12
N ASN A 76 27.34 27.03 -9.77
CA ASN A 76 28.52 27.76 -10.25
C ASN A 76 28.16 28.76 -11.37
N PHE A 77 27.21 28.40 -12.24
CA PHE A 77 26.68 29.28 -13.27
C PHE A 77 25.94 30.48 -12.68
N ALA A 78 25.13 30.24 -11.65
CA ALA A 78 24.37 31.31 -11.02
C ALA A 78 25.27 32.36 -10.35
N GLY A 79 26.43 32.00 -9.80
CA GLY A 79 27.36 32.95 -9.15
C GLY A 79 26.73 33.70 -7.96
N GLU A 80 27.46 34.61 -7.30
CA GLU A 80 26.94 35.32 -6.10
C GLU A 80 25.86 36.36 -6.45
N PRO A 81 24.63 36.21 -5.91
CA PRO A 81 23.55 37.13 -6.22
C PRO A 81 23.73 38.46 -5.47
N LYS A 82 23.74 39.58 -6.21
CA LYS A 82 23.85 40.94 -5.65
C LYS A 82 22.58 41.42 -4.91
N LYS A 83 21.44 40.75 -5.10
CA LYS A 83 20.15 41.06 -4.44
C LYS A 83 19.49 39.79 -3.91
N PRO A 84 18.82 39.83 -2.75
CA PRO A 84 18.19 38.65 -2.13
C PRO A 84 16.96 38.14 -2.89
N LYS A 85 16.34 38.94 -3.77
CA LYS A 85 15.21 38.54 -4.63
C LYS A 85 15.54 38.81 -6.10
N GLY A 86 15.48 37.78 -6.95
CA GLY A 86 15.74 37.88 -8.39
C GLY A 86 16.01 36.52 -9.08
N LEU A 87 15.95 36.49 -10.42
CA LEU A 87 16.14 35.29 -11.25
C LEU A 87 17.46 34.55 -10.94
N ARG A 88 18.53 35.30 -10.70
CA ARG A 88 19.85 34.74 -10.36
C ARG A 88 19.87 34.01 -9.02
N ASN A 89 19.17 34.52 -8.00
CA ASN A 89 19.01 33.83 -6.72
C ASN A 89 18.09 32.59 -6.88
N TRP A 90 17.07 32.66 -7.72
CA TRP A 90 16.21 31.51 -8.03
C TRP A 90 16.99 30.37 -8.71
N ILE A 91 17.85 30.69 -9.69
CA ILE A 91 18.73 29.70 -10.35
C ILE A 91 19.74 29.13 -9.34
N ARG A 92 20.38 29.96 -8.50
CA ARG A 92 21.33 29.48 -7.48
C ARG A 92 20.68 28.53 -6.48
N LYS A 93 19.43 28.80 -6.07
CA LYS A 93 18.65 27.91 -5.18
C LYS A 93 18.29 26.56 -5.81
N LYS A 94 18.26 26.45 -7.15
CA LYS A 94 18.07 25.17 -7.85
C LYS A 94 19.36 24.34 -7.97
N GLY A 95 20.53 24.95 -7.70
CA GLY A 95 21.81 24.27 -7.63
C GLY A 95 22.19 23.83 -6.22
N GLU A 96 23.33 23.14 -6.10
CA GLU A 96 23.91 22.71 -4.82
C GLU A 96 25.28 23.39 -4.60
N PRO A 97 25.57 23.96 -3.41
CA PRO A 97 26.88 24.52 -3.11
C PRO A 97 27.97 23.43 -3.16
N PRO A 98 29.23 23.78 -3.49
CA PRO A 98 30.33 22.81 -3.50
C PRO A 98 30.52 22.23 -2.09
N VAL A 99 30.48 20.90 -1.99
CA VAL A 99 30.84 20.16 -0.78
C VAL A 99 32.36 20.16 -0.69
N LEU A 100 32.88 20.68 0.41
CA LEU A 100 34.32 20.80 0.60
C LEU A 100 34.91 19.53 1.21
N LEU A 101 36.17 19.24 0.86
CA LEU A 101 36.90 18.12 1.47
C LEU A 101 37.05 18.32 2.99
N SER A 102 37.16 19.56 3.45
CA SER A 102 37.23 19.90 4.88
C SER A 102 35.95 19.56 5.66
N GLU A 103 34.82 19.36 4.99
CA GLU A 103 33.58 18.90 5.62
C GLU A 103 33.57 17.38 5.87
N VAL A 104 34.53 16.65 5.29
CA VAL A 104 34.67 15.21 5.50
C VAL A 104 35.29 14.96 6.87
N LYS A 105 34.46 14.51 7.81
CA LYS A 105 34.91 14.08 9.13
C LYS A 105 35.44 12.65 9.05
N LEU A 106 36.72 12.47 8.74
CA LEU A 106 37.36 11.16 8.55
C LEU A 106 37.11 10.22 9.75
N LYS A 107 37.41 10.67 10.98
CA LYS A 107 37.21 9.88 12.20
C LYS A 107 35.77 9.38 12.35
N TYR A 108 34.80 10.26 12.13
CA TYR A 108 33.38 9.90 12.21
C TYR A 108 33.00 8.85 11.16
N ASN A 109 33.47 8.99 9.92
CA ASN A 109 33.23 7.97 8.90
C ASN A 109 33.94 6.66 9.24
N ASN A 110 35.17 6.68 9.76
CA ASN A 110 35.88 5.49 10.21
C ASN A 110 35.05 4.73 11.26
N ASP A 111 34.51 5.43 12.27
CA ASP A 111 33.69 4.84 13.32
C ASP A 111 32.40 4.24 12.75
N VAL A 112 31.73 4.93 11.81
CA VAL A 112 30.50 4.47 11.16
C VAL A 112 30.76 3.22 10.30
N LEU A 113 31.82 3.23 9.50
CA LEU A 113 32.19 2.11 8.63
C LEU A 113 32.62 0.90 9.44
N THR A 114 33.41 1.11 10.50
CA THR A 114 33.80 0.07 11.45
C THR A 114 32.58 -0.51 12.15
N SER A 115 31.68 0.33 12.68
CA SER A 115 30.43 -0.12 13.33
C SER A 115 29.56 -0.94 12.37
N TYR A 116 29.51 -0.57 11.10
CA TYR A 116 28.77 -1.35 10.10
C TYR A 116 29.38 -2.73 9.88
N LEU A 117 30.71 -2.81 9.72
CA LEU A 117 31.42 -4.10 9.59
C LEU A 117 31.23 -4.99 10.82
N LEU A 118 31.31 -4.42 12.03
CA LEU A 118 31.03 -5.13 13.27
C LEU A 118 29.58 -5.66 13.29
N SER A 119 28.61 -4.86 12.83
CA SER A 119 27.20 -5.28 12.77
C SER A 119 26.95 -6.43 11.79
N GLU A 120 27.80 -6.56 10.76
CA GLU A 120 27.76 -7.63 9.76
C GLU A 120 28.63 -8.84 10.15
N GLY A 121 29.29 -8.83 11.31
CA GLY A 121 30.04 -9.99 11.83
C GLY A 121 31.55 -9.97 11.62
N TYR A 122 32.11 -8.87 11.14
CA TYR A 122 33.56 -8.67 11.08
C TYR A 122 34.07 -8.09 12.40
N LEU A 123 34.09 -8.89 13.47
CA LEU A 123 34.31 -8.40 14.85
C LEU A 123 35.70 -7.80 15.12
N GLN A 124 36.66 -8.10 14.25
CA GLN A 124 38.03 -7.56 14.32
C GLN A 124 38.24 -6.41 13.33
N ALA A 125 37.17 -5.92 12.70
CA ALA A 125 37.30 -4.91 11.66
C ALA A 125 37.82 -3.58 12.21
N ALA A 126 38.68 -2.93 11.43
CA ALA A 126 39.12 -1.58 11.64
C ALA A 126 39.13 -0.82 10.31
N VAL A 127 38.67 0.43 10.32
CA VAL A 127 38.69 1.29 9.14
C VAL A 127 39.55 2.51 9.41
N THR A 128 40.52 2.73 8.54
CA THR A 128 41.33 3.95 8.53
C THR A 128 40.95 4.80 7.33
N GLY A 129 41.06 6.11 7.47
CA GLY A 129 40.60 7.06 6.46
C GLY A 129 41.69 8.09 6.19
N ASP A 130 41.96 8.32 4.92
CA ASP A 130 42.91 9.32 4.43
C ASP A 130 42.28 10.12 3.28
N THR A 131 42.92 11.22 2.88
CA THR A 131 42.48 12.06 1.77
C THR A 131 43.55 12.16 0.70
N VAL A 132 43.14 11.95 -0.55
CA VAL A 132 44.00 12.19 -1.71
C VAL A 132 43.51 13.42 -2.43
N VAL A 133 44.39 14.40 -2.59
CA VAL A 133 44.13 15.67 -3.27
C VAL A 133 44.91 15.73 -4.57
N LYS A 134 44.22 16.08 -5.65
CA LYS A 134 44.82 16.41 -6.93
C LYS A 134 44.21 17.72 -7.42
N ASP A 135 45.05 18.74 -7.55
CA ASP A 135 44.64 20.12 -7.87
C ASP A 135 43.59 20.63 -6.86
N LYS A 136 42.45 21.16 -7.34
CA LYS A 136 41.33 21.64 -6.53
C LYS A 136 40.27 20.56 -6.24
N LYS A 137 40.61 19.27 -6.40
CA LYS A 137 39.69 18.14 -6.20
C LYS A 137 40.32 17.13 -5.25
N GLY A 138 39.52 16.63 -4.31
CA GLY A 138 39.95 15.63 -3.35
C GLY A 138 38.95 14.51 -3.20
N LYS A 139 39.43 13.34 -2.81
CA LYS A 139 38.61 12.19 -2.43
C LYS A 139 39.06 11.66 -1.08
N ALA A 140 38.13 11.08 -0.34
CA ALA A 140 38.47 10.31 0.86
C ALA A 140 38.68 8.84 0.48
N ILE A 141 39.78 8.25 0.93
CA ILE A 141 40.07 6.83 0.76
C ILE A 141 39.96 6.19 2.13
N TYR A 142 39.07 5.21 2.26
CA TYR A 142 38.92 4.43 3.47
C TYR A 142 39.49 3.04 3.24
N THR A 143 40.44 2.63 4.06
CA THR A 143 41.02 1.30 4.05
C THR A 143 40.40 0.49 5.19
N ALA A 144 39.59 -0.49 4.84
CA ALA A 144 38.95 -1.41 5.77
C ALA A 144 39.77 -2.70 5.86
N VAL A 145 40.28 -2.99 7.06
CA VAL A 145 40.85 -4.29 7.42
C VAL A 145 39.73 -5.04 8.13
N THR A 146 39.14 -6.04 7.47
CA THR A 146 37.91 -6.70 7.96
C THR A 146 38.19 -7.89 8.86
N GLY A 147 39.31 -8.60 8.62
CA GLY A 147 39.50 -9.96 9.15
C GLY A 147 38.49 -10.96 8.57
N GLU A 148 38.44 -12.16 9.15
CA GLU A 148 37.45 -13.18 8.81
C GLU A 148 36.10 -12.90 9.51
N ARG A 149 35.02 -13.20 8.78
CA ARG A 149 33.65 -13.00 9.26
C ARG A 149 33.28 -14.09 10.26
N TYR A 150 32.71 -13.69 11.39
CA TYR A 150 32.38 -14.62 12.46
C TYR A 150 31.10 -15.40 12.17
N LYS A 151 31.09 -16.69 12.55
CA LYS A 151 29.91 -17.57 12.46
C LYS A 151 29.41 -17.99 13.84
N ILE A 152 28.11 -18.24 13.93
CA ILE A 152 27.46 -18.73 15.14
C ILE A 152 27.83 -20.21 15.34
N ASN A 153 28.48 -20.53 16.45
CA ASN A 153 28.85 -21.90 16.81
C ASN A 153 27.82 -22.56 17.74
N LYS A 154 27.31 -21.81 18.72
CA LYS A 154 26.34 -22.32 19.69
C LYS A 154 25.36 -21.23 20.08
N ILE A 155 24.10 -21.61 20.26
CA ILE A 155 23.04 -20.75 20.77
C ILE A 155 22.56 -21.33 22.09
N THR A 156 22.52 -20.52 23.14
CA THR A 156 22.04 -20.91 24.47
C THR A 156 20.85 -20.03 24.84
N PHE A 157 19.71 -20.66 25.15
CA PHE A 157 18.52 -19.98 25.66
C PHE A 157 18.50 -19.96 27.19
N PRO A 158 17.72 -19.08 27.83
CA PRO A 158 17.61 -19.02 29.28
C PRO A 158 17.17 -20.38 29.88
N PRO A 159 17.68 -20.76 31.06
CA PRO A 159 17.25 -21.97 31.74
C PRO A 159 15.74 -21.92 32.02
N ASP A 160 15.10 -23.09 32.04
CA ASP A 160 13.65 -23.19 32.15
C ASP A 160 13.13 -23.06 33.61
N SER A 161 13.53 -21.99 34.29
CA SER A 161 13.29 -21.79 35.72
C SER A 161 12.08 -20.91 36.04
N GLY A 162 11.57 -20.14 35.08
CA GLY A 162 10.45 -19.21 35.27
C GLY A 162 9.34 -19.32 34.22
N VAL A 163 8.18 -18.72 34.49
CA VAL A 163 7.02 -18.71 33.57
C VAL A 163 7.38 -18.02 32.24
N LEU A 164 8.13 -16.91 32.30
CA LEU A 164 8.58 -16.18 31.12
C LEU A 164 9.54 -17.03 30.27
N THR A 165 10.52 -17.68 30.90
CA THR A 165 11.52 -18.50 30.19
C THR A 165 10.91 -19.74 29.55
N LYS A 166 9.84 -20.30 30.13
CA LYS A 166 9.05 -21.39 29.51
C LYS A 166 8.48 -20.99 28.17
N ILE A 167 7.92 -19.78 28.06
CA ILE A 167 7.36 -19.28 26.80
C ILE A 167 8.46 -19.07 25.74
N ILE A 168 9.63 -18.56 26.15
CA ILE A 168 10.79 -18.41 25.28
C ILE A 168 11.24 -19.79 24.76
N ASN A 169 11.40 -20.76 25.67
CA ASN A 169 11.86 -22.11 25.34
C ASN A 169 10.85 -22.88 24.47
N ALA A 170 9.55 -22.69 24.68
CA ALA A 170 8.50 -23.29 23.85
C ALA A 170 8.52 -22.80 22.39
N ASN A 171 9.02 -21.59 22.15
CA ASN A 171 9.13 -21.00 20.81
C ASN A 171 10.56 -20.99 20.25
N LYS A 172 11.51 -21.68 20.90
CA LYS A 172 12.92 -21.66 20.48
C LYS A 172 13.14 -22.19 19.06
N ASP A 173 12.32 -23.13 18.59
CA ASP A 173 12.44 -23.72 17.24
C ASP A 173 12.12 -22.72 16.12
N LYS A 174 11.42 -21.62 16.44
CA LYS A 174 11.12 -20.51 15.51
C LYS A 174 12.21 -19.45 15.50
N THR A 175 13.33 -19.67 16.19
CA THR A 175 14.41 -18.69 16.29
C THR A 175 14.95 -18.30 14.91
N LEU A 176 15.27 -17.01 14.76
CA LEU A 176 15.97 -16.50 13.59
C LEU A 176 17.48 -16.82 13.64
N LEU A 177 17.98 -17.23 14.81
CA LEU A 177 19.39 -17.56 15.02
C LEU A 177 19.66 -19.01 14.60
N LYS A 178 20.61 -19.24 13.71
CA LYS A 178 20.99 -20.61 13.30
C LYS A 178 22.48 -20.84 13.48
N VAL A 179 22.83 -22.03 13.96
CA VAL A 179 24.23 -22.46 14.03
C VAL A 179 24.78 -22.58 12.60
N GLY A 180 25.96 -22.03 12.37
CA GLY A 180 26.62 -21.97 11.06
C GLY A 180 26.35 -20.68 10.27
N ASP A 181 25.29 -19.93 10.59
CA ASP A 181 25.02 -18.63 9.98
C ASP A 181 26.06 -17.60 10.43
N PHE A 182 26.27 -16.58 9.60
CA PHE A 182 27.13 -15.46 9.96
C PHE A 182 26.50 -14.63 11.08
N TYR A 183 27.36 -14.05 11.92
CA TYR A 183 26.93 -13.02 12.86
C TYR A 183 26.26 -11.87 12.09
N ASP A 184 25.07 -11.49 12.54
CA ASP A 184 24.32 -10.35 12.01
C ASP A 184 23.52 -9.69 13.15
N LEU A 185 23.85 -8.45 13.45
CA LEU A 185 23.21 -7.68 14.53
C LEU A 185 21.72 -7.41 14.25
N ASP A 186 21.32 -7.26 12.99
CA ASP A 186 19.93 -7.03 12.64
C ASP A 186 19.10 -8.31 12.84
N VAL A 187 19.67 -9.48 12.57
CA VAL A 187 19.05 -10.77 12.95
C VAL A 187 18.84 -10.83 14.47
N TYR A 188 19.81 -10.39 15.27
CA TYR A 188 19.69 -10.40 16.73
C TYR A 188 18.63 -9.44 17.25
N LYS A 189 18.52 -8.24 16.66
CA LYS A 189 17.43 -7.30 16.97
C LYS A 189 16.07 -7.90 16.61
N ASN A 190 15.96 -8.51 15.43
CA ASN A 190 14.73 -9.13 14.98
C ASN A 190 14.34 -10.31 15.87
N GLU A 191 15.29 -11.08 16.37
CA GLU A 191 15.04 -12.16 17.33
C GLU A 191 14.51 -11.61 18.66
N ARG A 192 15.06 -10.49 19.15
CA ARG A 192 14.53 -9.81 20.35
C ARG A 192 13.09 -9.33 20.15
N ILE A 193 12.79 -8.79 18.97
CA ILE A 193 11.42 -8.38 18.60
C ILE A 193 10.49 -9.59 18.49
N ARG A 194 10.95 -10.70 17.92
CA ARG A 194 10.19 -11.95 17.82
C ARG A 194 9.81 -12.47 19.20
N ILE A 195 10.78 -12.57 20.11
CA ILE A 195 10.55 -13.04 21.48
C ILE A 195 9.62 -12.07 22.24
N ASP A 196 9.79 -10.75 22.09
CA ASP A 196 8.86 -9.76 22.65
C ASP A 196 7.42 -9.96 22.15
N ASN A 197 7.23 -10.23 20.87
CA ASN A 197 5.91 -10.52 20.31
C ASN A 197 5.33 -11.82 20.90
N ASP A 198 6.10 -12.91 20.95
CA ASP A 198 5.67 -14.18 21.54
C ASP A 198 5.22 -13.97 23.00
N LEU A 199 5.98 -13.21 23.79
CA LEU A 199 5.64 -12.90 25.18
C LEU A 199 4.39 -12.03 25.29
N LYS A 200 4.23 -11.01 24.42
CA LYS A 200 3.04 -10.16 24.39
C LYS A 200 1.79 -10.87 23.88
N GLU A 201 1.91 -11.96 23.14
CA GLU A 201 0.79 -12.86 22.81
C GLU A 201 0.37 -13.71 24.02
N ASN A 202 1.20 -13.77 25.07
CA ASN A 202 0.96 -14.53 26.31
C ASN A 202 0.81 -13.62 27.54
N GLY A 203 0.37 -12.37 27.38
CA GLY A 203 0.03 -11.49 28.50
C GLY A 203 1.09 -10.49 28.94
N TYR A 204 2.32 -10.56 28.45
CA TYR A 204 3.42 -9.72 28.94
C TYR A 204 3.38 -8.30 28.32
N PHE A 205 2.34 -7.54 28.67
CA PHE A 205 2.03 -6.24 28.08
C PHE A 205 3.20 -5.24 28.11
N TYR A 206 3.87 -5.13 29.27
CA TYR A 206 4.98 -4.19 29.48
C TYR A 206 6.33 -4.70 29.03
N PHE A 207 6.44 -5.92 28.49
CA PHE A 207 7.72 -6.41 28.00
C PHE A 207 8.20 -5.58 26.80
N SER A 208 9.51 -5.50 26.65
CA SER A 208 10.18 -4.76 25.58
C SER A 208 11.37 -5.57 25.08
N PRO A 209 11.68 -5.52 23.77
CA PRO A 209 12.89 -6.14 23.24
C PRO A 209 14.15 -5.68 23.98
N ASP A 210 14.16 -4.48 24.56
CA ASP A 210 15.26 -3.89 25.35
C ASP A 210 15.56 -4.58 26.66
N TYR A 211 14.65 -5.42 27.16
CA TYR A 211 14.88 -6.28 28.30
C TYR A 211 15.58 -7.59 27.92
N LEU A 212 15.78 -7.86 26.63
CA LEU A 212 16.60 -8.97 26.16
C LEU A 212 18.00 -8.50 25.77
N ILE A 213 18.99 -9.34 26.05
CA ILE A 213 20.35 -9.20 25.56
C ILE A 213 20.80 -10.48 24.87
N MET A 214 21.43 -10.31 23.71
CA MET A 214 22.18 -11.38 23.04
C MET A 214 23.63 -11.22 23.47
N GLN A 215 24.06 -11.99 24.46
CA GLN A 215 25.45 -11.99 24.92
C GLN A 215 26.29 -12.79 23.93
N VAL A 216 27.31 -12.16 23.37
CA VAL A 216 28.15 -12.74 22.33
C VAL A 216 29.53 -12.97 22.92
N ASP A 217 29.94 -14.23 23.02
CA ASP A 217 31.29 -14.62 23.40
C ASP A 217 32.08 -15.00 22.15
N SER A 218 33.10 -14.20 21.83
CA SER A 218 34.01 -14.38 20.69
C SER A 218 35.38 -14.93 21.09
N THR A 219 35.59 -15.27 22.38
CA THR A 219 36.87 -15.72 22.92
C THR A 219 37.20 -17.19 22.60
N ILE A 220 36.23 -17.93 22.06
CA ILE A 220 36.37 -19.36 21.69
C ILE A 220 37.32 -19.63 20.52
N GLY A 221 37.76 -18.57 19.81
CA GLY A 221 38.68 -18.66 18.68
C GLY A 221 38.03 -19.14 17.38
N LYS A 222 38.86 -19.28 16.33
CA LYS A 222 38.45 -19.75 14.98
C LYS A 222 37.33 -18.93 14.31
N ASN A 223 37.22 -17.65 14.65
CA ASN A 223 36.20 -16.75 14.11
C ASN A 223 34.78 -17.28 14.36
N LEU A 224 34.57 -17.89 15.54
CA LEU A 224 33.28 -18.39 15.98
C LEU A 224 32.76 -17.55 17.15
N VAL A 225 31.43 -17.51 17.28
CA VAL A 225 30.76 -16.91 18.45
C VAL A 225 29.79 -17.88 19.10
N ASN A 226 29.76 -17.86 20.43
CA ASN A 226 28.66 -18.42 21.21
C ASN A 226 27.69 -17.29 21.57
N VAL A 227 26.42 -17.48 21.25
CA VAL A 227 25.36 -16.50 21.53
C VAL A 227 24.48 -17.02 22.66
N THR A 228 24.35 -16.24 23.73
CA THR A 228 23.47 -16.55 24.86
C THR A 228 22.35 -15.52 24.94
N VAL A 229 21.11 -15.97 24.81
CA VAL A 229 19.92 -15.15 25.00
C VAL A 229 19.66 -15.03 26.50
N LYS A 230 19.67 -13.81 27.05
CA LYS A 230 19.41 -13.55 28.47
C LYS A 230 18.38 -12.43 28.63
N VAL A 231 17.49 -12.56 29.62
CA VAL A 231 16.69 -11.43 30.13
C VAL A 231 17.57 -10.59 31.04
N LYS A 232 17.69 -9.30 30.77
CA LYS A 232 18.52 -8.39 31.56
C LYS A 232 17.96 -8.25 32.97
N ASP A 233 18.85 -8.17 33.94
CA ASP A 233 18.49 -8.02 35.36
C ASP A 233 17.83 -6.65 35.67
N ILE A 234 17.99 -5.67 34.76
CA ILE A 234 17.33 -4.34 34.82
C ILE A 234 15.87 -4.33 34.35
N ALA A 235 15.32 -5.47 33.90
CA ALA A 235 13.93 -5.54 33.47
C ALA A 235 13.00 -5.24 34.66
N PRO A 236 12.02 -4.32 34.52
CA PRO A 236 11.13 -4.00 35.62
C PRO A 236 10.22 -5.21 35.95
N ASP A 237 9.83 -5.35 37.21
CA ASP A 237 8.96 -6.44 37.68
C ASP A 237 7.63 -6.51 36.89
N ALA A 238 7.09 -5.34 36.51
CA ALA A 238 5.90 -5.22 35.66
C ALA A 238 6.09 -5.82 34.26
N ALA A 239 7.32 -5.89 33.73
CA ALA A 239 7.58 -6.54 32.44
C ALA A 239 7.70 -8.06 32.55
N LEU A 240 7.86 -8.61 33.76
CA LEU A 240 8.15 -10.02 34.01
C LEU A 240 6.90 -10.83 34.39
N LYS A 241 5.71 -10.22 34.36
CA LYS A 241 4.43 -10.84 34.71
C LYS A 241 3.42 -10.72 33.57
N PRO A 242 2.56 -11.73 33.38
CA PRO A 242 1.43 -11.64 32.45
C PRO A 242 0.30 -10.80 33.05
N TYR A 243 -0.46 -10.14 32.17
CA TYR A 243 -1.62 -9.31 32.54
C TYR A 243 -2.90 -9.82 31.89
N THR A 244 -4.01 -9.68 32.60
CA THR A 244 -5.37 -9.97 32.12
C THR A 244 -6.18 -8.69 31.92
N ILE A 245 -7.20 -8.75 31.06
CA ILE A 245 -8.12 -7.63 30.82
C ILE A 245 -9.27 -7.71 31.83
N LYS A 246 -9.41 -6.69 32.69
CA LYS A 246 -10.46 -6.67 33.72
C LYS A 246 -11.77 -6.09 33.23
N ASP A 247 -11.73 -4.87 32.71
CA ASP A 247 -12.92 -4.18 32.19
C ASP A 247 -12.61 -3.56 30.84
N ILE A 248 -13.58 -3.63 29.93
CA ILE A 248 -13.51 -3.01 28.61
C ILE A 248 -14.50 -1.84 28.58
N LYS A 249 -13.95 -0.62 28.58
CA LYS A 249 -14.72 0.64 28.64
C LYS A 249 -14.64 1.33 27.29
N ILE A 250 -15.80 1.58 26.67
CA ILE A 250 -15.89 2.14 25.31
C ILE A 250 -16.52 3.53 25.37
N TYR A 251 -15.83 4.52 24.80
CA TYR A 251 -16.25 5.91 24.70
C TYR A 251 -16.42 6.28 23.21
N PRO A 252 -17.58 5.99 22.59
CA PRO A 252 -17.74 6.04 21.14
C PRO A 252 -17.93 7.44 20.55
N ASN A 253 -18.10 8.43 21.42
CA ASN A 253 -18.30 9.85 21.09
C ASN A 253 -17.33 10.74 21.88
N TYR A 254 -16.08 10.30 21.96
CA TYR A 254 -15.04 10.96 22.73
C TYR A 254 -14.71 12.34 22.16
N SER A 255 -14.47 13.29 23.06
CA SER A 255 -13.89 14.60 22.74
C SER A 255 -13.20 15.13 23.99
N ILE A 256 -12.02 15.73 23.86
CA ILE A 256 -11.24 16.26 24.99
C ILE A 256 -12.09 17.18 25.89
N ARG A 257 -12.96 18.00 25.30
CA ARG A 257 -13.84 18.93 26.01
C ARG A 257 -14.90 18.25 26.91
N ARG A 258 -15.21 16.97 26.68
CA ARG A 258 -16.26 16.22 27.40
C ARG A 258 -15.71 15.01 28.17
N ASP A 259 -14.40 14.91 28.35
CA ASP A 259 -13.78 13.75 29.00
C ASP A 259 -14.30 13.53 30.43
N SER A 260 -14.36 14.59 31.24
CA SER A 260 -14.84 14.53 32.62
C SER A 260 -16.32 14.19 32.76
N THR A 261 -17.15 14.62 31.80
CA THR A 261 -18.59 14.30 31.79
C THR A 261 -18.84 12.87 31.33
N LEU A 262 -18.12 12.41 30.29
CA LEU A 262 -18.28 11.06 29.74
C LEU A 262 -17.87 9.98 30.75
N ARG A 263 -16.79 10.20 31.52
CA ARG A 263 -16.32 9.26 32.55
C ARG A 263 -17.28 9.11 33.73
N LYS A 264 -18.14 10.10 33.98
CA LYS A 264 -19.14 10.08 35.06
C LYS A 264 -20.49 9.48 34.63
N LEU A 265 -20.67 9.17 33.35
CA LEU A 265 -21.90 8.57 32.86
C LEU A 265 -22.08 7.17 33.44
N LYS A 266 -23.33 6.78 33.70
CA LYS A 266 -23.67 5.37 33.92
C LYS A 266 -23.49 4.62 32.59
N PRO A 267 -22.64 3.58 32.53
CA PRO A 267 -22.43 2.85 31.29
C PRO A 267 -23.69 2.04 30.92
N LEU A 268 -23.88 1.84 29.61
CA LEU A 268 -24.69 0.75 29.11
C LEU A 268 -23.83 -0.51 29.14
N GLU A 269 -24.19 -1.45 30.00
CA GLU A 269 -23.59 -2.78 30.05
C GLU A 269 -24.12 -3.63 28.90
N TYR A 270 -23.21 -4.15 28.07
CA TYR A 270 -23.57 -4.99 26.93
C TYR A 270 -22.47 -6.03 26.72
N HIS A 271 -22.80 -7.31 26.99
CA HIS A 271 -21.83 -8.39 27.07
C HIS A 271 -20.65 -8.00 28.00
N ASP A 272 -19.43 -8.05 27.50
CA ASP A 272 -18.20 -7.69 28.23
C ASP A 272 -17.89 -6.18 28.22
N PHE A 273 -18.73 -5.37 27.58
CA PHE A 273 -18.46 -3.95 27.34
C PHE A 273 -19.26 -3.02 28.26
N ASN A 274 -18.56 -2.04 28.81
CA ASN A 274 -19.13 -0.87 29.48
C ASN A 274 -19.11 0.31 28.51
N ILE A 275 -20.26 0.63 27.90
CA ILE A 275 -20.35 1.65 26.85
C ILE A 275 -20.83 2.98 27.45
N TYR A 276 -19.98 4.01 27.37
CA TYR A 276 -20.24 5.36 27.87
C TYR A 276 -20.63 6.29 26.71
N ASP A 277 -21.91 6.28 26.33
CA ASP A 277 -22.45 7.09 25.23
C ASP A 277 -23.76 7.79 25.63
N ASP A 278 -23.70 9.11 25.83
CA ASP A 278 -24.86 9.95 26.17
C ASP A 278 -25.80 10.20 24.98
N ARG A 279 -25.32 10.02 23.74
CA ARG A 279 -26.05 10.38 22.52
C ARG A 279 -26.50 9.17 21.72
N ASN A 280 -26.25 7.95 22.20
CA ASN A 280 -26.57 6.72 21.49
C ASN A 280 -26.11 6.76 20.02
N THR A 281 -24.88 7.25 19.82
CA THR A 281 -24.25 7.49 18.51
C THR A 281 -24.08 6.20 17.71
N PHE A 282 -23.77 5.08 18.37
CA PHE A 282 -23.60 3.78 17.75
C PHE A 282 -24.39 2.71 18.49
N LYS A 283 -24.83 1.67 17.75
CA LYS A 283 -25.48 0.49 18.34
C LYS A 283 -24.42 -0.38 19.03
N PRO A 284 -24.69 -0.95 20.22
CA PRO A 284 -23.73 -1.81 20.95
C PRO A 284 -23.20 -2.99 20.13
N ARG A 285 -24.07 -3.61 19.31
CA ARG A 285 -23.75 -4.68 18.35
C ARG A 285 -22.63 -4.34 17.33
N LEU A 286 -22.24 -3.08 17.23
CA LEU A 286 -21.08 -2.67 16.44
C LEU A 286 -19.78 -3.13 17.10
N PHE A 287 -19.69 -3.01 18.42
CA PHE A 287 -18.47 -3.27 19.18
C PHE A 287 -18.13 -4.75 19.27
N ASP A 288 -19.13 -5.64 19.24
CA ASP A 288 -18.91 -7.10 19.10
C ASP A 288 -18.04 -7.45 17.87
N ARG A 289 -18.04 -6.60 16.84
CA ARG A 289 -17.25 -6.80 15.62
C ARG A 289 -15.96 -5.98 15.63
N LEU A 290 -15.81 -5.01 16.52
CA LEU A 290 -14.66 -4.11 16.53
C LEU A 290 -13.64 -4.48 17.61
N VAL A 291 -14.11 -4.99 18.75
CA VAL A 291 -13.27 -5.33 19.90
C VAL A 291 -13.19 -6.85 19.97
N PHE A 292 -11.99 -7.37 19.81
CA PHE A 292 -11.71 -8.80 19.93
C PHE A 292 -11.46 -9.23 21.37
N PHE A 293 -11.23 -8.27 22.27
CA PHE A 293 -10.98 -8.59 23.65
C PHE A 293 -12.24 -9.06 24.39
N GLN A 294 -12.06 -10.03 25.28
CA GLN A 294 -13.06 -10.55 26.21
C GLN A 294 -12.69 -10.20 27.65
N LYS A 295 -13.70 -10.14 28.52
CA LYS A 295 -13.47 -9.89 29.94
C LYS A 295 -12.73 -11.07 30.59
N GLY A 296 -11.66 -10.80 31.31
CA GLY A 296 -10.86 -11.76 32.07
C GLY A 296 -9.79 -12.50 31.27
N GLU A 297 -9.72 -12.32 29.95
CA GLU A 297 -8.70 -13.01 29.15
C GLU A 297 -7.31 -12.41 29.33
N VAL A 298 -6.28 -13.19 28.99
CA VAL A 298 -4.90 -12.74 29.00
C VAL A 298 -4.66 -11.75 27.86
N TYR A 299 -3.94 -10.66 28.12
CA TYR A 299 -3.60 -9.70 27.07
C TYR A 299 -2.88 -10.38 25.90
N ASN A 300 -3.38 -10.14 24.69
CA ASN A 300 -2.79 -10.64 23.47
C ASN A 300 -2.54 -9.49 22.48
N ARG A 301 -1.30 -9.41 21.97
CA ARG A 301 -0.91 -8.44 20.94
C ARG A 301 -1.72 -8.60 19.64
N LYS A 302 -2.11 -9.82 19.29
CA LYS A 302 -2.91 -10.10 18.11
C LYS A 302 -4.28 -9.43 18.20
N ASP A 303 -5.00 -9.63 19.30
CA ASP A 303 -6.35 -9.08 19.50
C ASP A 303 -6.30 -7.56 19.66
N HIS A 304 -5.24 -7.02 20.27
CA HIS A 304 -4.94 -5.58 20.25
C HIS A 304 -4.90 -5.05 18.82
N ASN A 305 -4.00 -5.59 17.99
CA ASN A 305 -3.78 -5.09 16.64
C ASN A 305 -5.03 -5.30 15.77
N GLN A 306 -5.74 -6.43 15.91
CA GLN A 306 -6.97 -6.70 15.17
C GLN A 306 -8.08 -5.72 15.54
N SER A 307 -8.27 -5.45 16.84
CA SER A 307 -9.27 -4.50 17.31
C SER A 307 -8.97 -3.09 16.80
N LEU A 308 -7.72 -2.63 16.95
CA LEU A 308 -7.28 -1.33 16.46
C LEU A 308 -7.46 -1.20 14.95
N ASN A 309 -7.02 -2.20 14.18
CA ASN A 309 -7.17 -2.20 12.72
C ASN A 309 -8.63 -2.15 12.29
N ARG A 310 -9.54 -2.87 12.96
CA ARG A 310 -10.97 -2.79 12.65
C ARG A 310 -11.56 -1.43 12.96
N MET A 311 -11.26 -0.87 14.13
CA MET A 311 -11.75 0.45 14.53
C MET A 311 -11.25 1.55 13.60
N VAL A 312 -9.99 1.49 13.15
CA VAL A 312 -9.43 2.45 12.18
C VAL A 312 -10.05 2.27 10.78
N ASN A 313 -10.16 1.03 10.30
CA ASN A 313 -10.56 0.76 8.91
C ASN A 313 -12.08 0.72 8.67
N ILE A 314 -12.91 0.78 9.72
CA ILE A 314 -14.38 0.80 9.56
C ILE A 314 -14.90 2.08 8.90
N GLY A 315 -14.13 3.17 8.94
CA GLY A 315 -14.50 4.44 8.31
C GLY A 315 -15.55 5.25 9.07
N ALA A 316 -15.75 4.97 10.36
CA ALA A 316 -16.66 5.70 11.24
C ALA A 316 -15.96 6.67 12.20
N PHE A 317 -14.67 6.48 12.45
CA PHE A 317 -13.91 7.22 13.46
C PHE A 317 -12.74 7.96 12.82
N GLN A 318 -12.53 9.20 13.25
CA GLN A 318 -11.39 10.03 12.86
C GLN A 318 -10.17 9.68 13.70
N ASP A 319 -10.39 9.39 14.98
CA ASP A 319 -9.35 9.05 15.95
C ASP A 319 -9.79 7.85 16.78
N VAL A 320 -8.84 6.95 17.02
CA VAL A 320 -9.02 5.69 17.74
C VAL A 320 -7.85 5.56 18.70
N ARG A 321 -8.15 5.52 20.00
CA ARG A 321 -7.14 5.36 21.04
C ARG A 321 -7.57 4.26 22.00
N ALA A 322 -6.74 3.23 22.11
CA ALA A 322 -6.88 2.16 23.08
C ALA A 322 -5.82 2.34 24.18
N GLU A 323 -6.24 2.61 25.40
CA GLU A 323 -5.38 2.76 26.57
C GLU A 323 -5.58 1.57 27.51
N PHE A 324 -4.47 0.92 27.87
CA PHE A 324 -4.46 -0.15 28.87
C PHE A 324 -3.89 0.43 30.17
N LEU A 325 -4.74 0.55 31.19
CA LEU A 325 -4.36 1.15 32.47
C LEU A 325 -4.33 0.07 33.57
N PRO A 326 -3.28 0.03 34.41
CA PRO A 326 -3.27 -0.88 35.55
C PRO A 326 -4.31 -0.44 36.59
N VAL A 327 -5.02 -1.41 37.17
CA VAL A 327 -6.09 -1.14 38.14
C VAL A 327 -5.52 -0.63 39.48
N ASP A 328 -4.44 -1.24 39.96
CA ASP A 328 -3.84 -0.95 41.28
C ASP A 328 -2.30 -1.00 41.24
N SER A 329 -1.65 -0.02 40.59
CA SER A 329 -0.19 0.13 40.59
C SER A 329 0.58 -1.19 40.32
N PHE A 330 0.09 -1.98 39.36
CA PHE A 330 0.62 -3.30 38.95
C PHE A 330 0.52 -4.46 39.95
N LYS A 331 -0.13 -4.32 41.11
CA LYS A 331 -0.21 -5.39 42.11
C LYS A 331 -1.10 -6.57 41.69
N ASN A 332 -2.20 -6.29 41.01
CA ASN A 332 -3.22 -7.29 40.68
C ASN A 332 -3.03 -7.92 39.29
N ASN A 333 -1.99 -7.55 38.55
CA ASN A 333 -1.74 -8.01 37.17
C ASN A 333 -2.97 -7.85 36.23
N GLU A 334 -3.83 -6.86 36.51
CA GLU A 334 -5.06 -6.58 35.77
C GLU A 334 -4.95 -5.23 35.05
N LEU A 335 -5.47 -5.18 33.82
CA LEU A 335 -5.54 -3.98 32.98
C LEU A 335 -6.99 -3.63 32.65
N ASP A 336 -7.33 -2.36 32.82
CA ASP A 336 -8.53 -1.76 32.25
C ASP A 336 -8.25 -1.31 30.82
N LEU A 337 -9.07 -1.76 29.87
CA LEU A 337 -9.01 -1.35 28.47
C LEU A 337 -10.00 -0.19 28.22
N ASN A 338 -9.48 1.01 28.08
CA ASN A 338 -10.24 2.20 27.72
C ASN A 338 -10.11 2.48 26.22
N ILE A 339 -11.21 2.38 25.49
CA ILE A 339 -11.29 2.63 24.05
C ILE A 339 -11.98 3.96 23.83
N TYR A 340 -11.22 4.96 23.38
CA TYR A 340 -11.70 6.28 23.01
C TYR A 340 -11.85 6.38 21.50
N LEU A 341 -13.06 6.69 21.04
CA LEU A 341 -13.37 6.83 19.62
C LEU A 341 -13.96 8.21 19.36
N THR A 342 -13.36 8.92 18.41
CA THR A 342 -13.88 10.21 17.94
C THR A 342 -14.56 10.00 16.60
N PRO A 343 -15.89 10.14 16.49
CA PRO A 343 -16.61 9.87 15.25
C PRO A 343 -16.26 10.89 14.15
N LEU A 344 -16.21 10.42 12.91
CA LEU A 344 -16.15 11.29 11.74
C LEU A 344 -17.42 12.13 11.63
N LYS A 345 -17.31 13.27 10.95
CA LYS A 345 -18.48 14.08 10.61
C LYS A 345 -19.48 13.24 9.82
N LYS A 346 -20.74 13.26 10.27
CA LYS A 346 -21.85 12.47 9.70
C LYS A 346 -21.98 12.71 8.19
N ASN A 347 -21.94 13.96 7.77
CA ASN A 347 -22.10 14.35 6.37
C ASN A 347 -20.81 14.96 5.84
N SER A 348 -20.40 14.57 4.64
CA SER A 348 -19.30 15.21 3.91
C SER A 348 -19.62 15.32 2.43
N LEU A 349 -19.26 16.45 1.83
CA LEU A 349 -19.36 16.68 0.39
C LEU A 349 -17.95 16.61 -0.22
N THR A 350 -17.80 15.91 -1.34
CA THR A 350 -16.54 15.80 -2.08
C THR A 350 -16.77 16.24 -3.51
N PHE A 351 -15.93 17.17 -3.98
CA PHE A 351 -15.90 17.64 -5.37
C PHE A 351 -14.62 17.10 -6.03
N SER A 352 -14.74 16.57 -7.24
CA SER A 352 -13.63 15.99 -7.99
C SER A 352 -13.69 16.40 -9.45
N VAL A 353 -12.54 16.76 -10.02
CA VAL A 353 -12.38 17.09 -11.44
C VAL A 353 -11.32 16.16 -12.01
N THR A 354 -11.68 15.41 -13.05
CA THR A 354 -10.80 14.44 -13.70
C THR A 354 -10.62 14.82 -15.17
N GLY A 355 -9.38 14.94 -15.63
CA GLY A 355 -9.06 15.07 -17.06
C GLY A 355 -8.73 13.70 -17.64
N THR A 356 -9.36 13.33 -18.75
CA THR A 356 -9.14 12.05 -19.44
C THR A 356 -8.50 12.28 -20.82
N SER A 357 -7.57 11.39 -21.18
CA SER A 357 -7.01 11.30 -22.53
C SER A 357 -6.94 9.83 -22.89
N LYS A 358 -7.73 9.43 -23.89
CA LYS A 358 -7.88 8.04 -24.33
C LYS A 358 -7.05 7.78 -25.59
N SER A 359 -6.66 6.52 -25.80
CA SER A 359 -5.86 6.06 -26.95
C SER A 359 -6.54 6.29 -28.30
N ASN A 360 -7.86 6.40 -28.33
CA ASN A 360 -8.66 6.76 -29.51
C ASN A 360 -8.75 8.30 -29.74
N ASN A 361 -7.85 9.07 -29.14
CA ASN A 361 -7.74 10.54 -29.24
C ASN A 361 -8.95 11.32 -28.68
N PHE A 362 -9.78 10.68 -27.86
CA PHE A 362 -10.77 11.39 -27.05
C PHE A 362 -10.07 12.06 -25.88
N VAL A 363 -10.29 13.36 -25.75
CA VAL A 363 -9.85 14.17 -24.61
C VAL A 363 -11.09 14.75 -23.95
N GLY A 364 -11.16 14.65 -22.64
CA GLY A 364 -12.34 15.06 -21.90
C GLY A 364 -12.06 15.48 -20.48
N SER A 365 -13.10 16.02 -19.85
CA SER A 365 -13.11 16.36 -18.44
C SER A 365 -14.40 15.86 -17.82
N GLU A 366 -14.30 15.32 -16.60
CA GLU A 366 -15.44 14.88 -15.79
C GLU A 366 -15.42 15.63 -14.46
N VAL A 367 -16.58 16.17 -14.08
CA VAL A 367 -16.84 16.74 -12.76
C VAL A 367 -17.73 15.77 -12.00
N LYS A 368 -17.34 15.44 -10.77
CA LYS A 368 -18.09 14.56 -9.88
C LYS A 368 -18.31 15.23 -8.53
N VAL A 369 -19.55 15.17 -8.05
CA VAL A 369 -19.95 15.59 -6.70
C VAL A 369 -20.46 14.36 -5.96
N THR A 370 -19.91 14.08 -4.78
CA THR A 370 -20.33 12.96 -3.93
C THR A 370 -20.70 13.48 -2.54
N GLN A 371 -21.94 13.25 -2.12
CA GLN A 371 -22.41 13.44 -0.77
C GLN A 371 -22.34 12.11 -0.01
N THR A 372 -21.50 12.04 1.01
CA THR A 372 -21.36 10.88 1.89
C THR A 372 -22.05 11.13 3.22
N THR A 373 -23.00 10.27 3.55
CA THR A 373 -23.68 10.20 4.86
C THR A 373 -23.20 8.96 5.60
N ARG A 374 -22.39 9.15 6.64
CA ARG A 374 -21.84 8.10 7.49
C ARG A 374 -22.77 7.78 8.65
N ASN A 375 -22.64 6.56 9.15
CA ASN A 375 -23.35 6.03 10.29
C ASN A 375 -24.89 6.17 10.16
N LEU A 376 -25.44 5.88 8.98
CA LEU A 376 -26.85 6.13 8.65
C LEU A 376 -27.82 5.43 9.61
N PHE A 377 -27.56 4.17 9.97
CA PHE A 377 -28.42 3.38 10.86
C PHE A 377 -27.77 3.09 12.22
N ARG A 378 -26.75 3.89 12.59
CA ARG A 378 -25.95 3.77 13.83
C ARG A 378 -25.08 2.52 13.92
N GLY A 379 -24.87 1.80 12.81
CA GLY A 379 -24.01 0.61 12.72
C GLY A 379 -22.77 0.83 11.86
N ALA A 380 -22.32 2.08 11.72
CA ALA A 380 -21.23 2.51 10.83
C ALA A 380 -21.51 2.31 9.33
N GLU A 381 -22.79 2.33 8.92
CA GLU A 381 -23.18 2.25 7.51
C GLU A 381 -22.89 3.56 6.78
N GLN A 382 -22.48 3.47 5.52
CA GLN A 382 -22.17 4.64 4.69
C GLN A 382 -23.07 4.68 3.45
N LEU A 383 -23.76 5.79 3.25
CA LEU A 383 -24.50 6.08 2.02
C LEU A 383 -23.75 7.14 1.22
N ASP A 384 -23.33 6.79 0.00
CA ASP A 384 -22.75 7.70 -0.96
C ASP A 384 -23.77 8.00 -2.06
N VAL A 385 -24.11 9.27 -2.24
CA VAL A 385 -24.93 9.75 -3.37
C VAL A 385 -24.02 10.58 -4.25
N SER A 386 -23.81 10.15 -5.49
CA SER A 386 -22.90 10.78 -6.43
C SER A 386 -23.61 11.21 -7.70
N VAL A 387 -23.24 12.37 -8.20
CA VAL A 387 -23.61 12.84 -9.55
C VAL A 387 -22.33 13.23 -10.26
N SER A 388 -22.14 12.73 -11.48
CA SER A 388 -21.03 13.14 -12.34
C SER A 388 -21.50 13.52 -13.74
N GLY A 389 -20.80 14.48 -14.32
CA GLY A 389 -21.02 14.98 -15.67
C GLY A 389 -19.67 15.10 -16.37
N GLY A 390 -19.55 14.53 -17.55
CA GLY A 390 -18.32 14.53 -18.32
C GLY A 390 -18.57 14.84 -19.79
N PHE A 391 -17.63 15.55 -20.40
CA PHE A 391 -17.61 15.75 -21.84
C PHE A 391 -16.31 15.20 -22.40
N GLU A 392 -16.38 14.56 -23.56
CA GLU A 392 -15.20 14.11 -24.31
C GLU A 392 -15.33 14.55 -25.77
N THR A 393 -14.22 14.99 -26.35
CA THR A 393 -14.15 15.40 -27.76
C THR A 393 -13.00 14.68 -28.45
N GLN A 394 -13.22 14.23 -29.69
CA GLN A 394 -12.19 13.56 -30.47
C GLN A 394 -11.32 14.60 -31.19
N THR A 395 -10.05 14.69 -30.79
CA THR A 395 -9.12 15.75 -31.24
C THR A 395 -8.32 15.39 -32.50
N ARG A 396 -8.22 14.09 -32.85
CA ARG A 396 -7.49 13.58 -34.04
C ARG A 396 -8.12 12.29 -34.58
N GLY A 397 -8.21 12.12 -35.90
CA GLY A 397 -8.73 10.90 -36.58
C GLY A 397 -9.67 11.18 -37.76
N THR A 398 -10.26 10.13 -38.36
CA THR A 398 -11.19 10.17 -39.51
C THR A 398 -12.59 10.69 -39.18
N SER A 399 -12.86 11.04 -37.92
CA SER A 399 -14.14 11.57 -37.43
C SER A 399 -13.89 12.76 -36.49
N LEU A 400 -13.32 13.83 -37.03
CA LEU A 400 -13.15 15.10 -36.34
C LEU A 400 -14.54 15.66 -35.93
N GLY A 401 -14.67 16.12 -34.67
CA GLY A 401 -15.87 16.81 -34.19
C GLY A 401 -16.93 15.93 -33.52
N LYS A 402 -16.67 14.64 -33.30
CA LYS A 402 -17.56 13.80 -32.47
C LYS A 402 -17.41 14.15 -30.99
N ASN A 403 -18.48 14.65 -30.40
CA ASN A 403 -18.57 15.00 -28.99
C ASN A 403 -19.42 13.94 -28.26
N SER A 404 -19.02 13.60 -27.03
CA SER A 404 -19.84 12.79 -26.15
C SER A 404 -20.07 13.48 -24.82
N LEU A 405 -21.31 13.43 -24.34
CA LEU A 405 -21.71 13.91 -23.03
C LEU A 405 -22.14 12.70 -22.20
N SER A 406 -21.53 12.53 -21.03
CA SER A 406 -21.91 11.51 -20.06
C SER A 406 -22.47 12.14 -18.80
N LEU A 407 -23.61 11.66 -18.32
CA LEU A 407 -24.19 12.03 -17.03
C LEU A 407 -24.44 10.74 -16.23
N THR A 408 -23.92 10.67 -15.01
CA THR A 408 -24.07 9.51 -14.14
C THR A 408 -24.63 9.93 -12.79
N ALA A 409 -25.65 9.23 -12.31
CA ALA A 409 -26.16 9.34 -10.95
C ALA A 409 -26.04 7.97 -10.27
N GLU A 410 -25.49 7.92 -9.06
CA GLU A 410 -25.24 6.69 -8.31
C GLU A 410 -25.62 6.87 -6.84
N GLY A 411 -26.40 5.93 -6.31
CA GLY A 411 -26.61 5.73 -4.88
C GLY A 411 -25.95 4.42 -4.44
N LYS A 412 -25.04 4.48 -3.46
CA LYS A 412 -24.31 3.33 -2.95
C LYS A 412 -24.41 3.25 -1.44
N LEU A 413 -24.97 2.16 -0.92
CA LEU A 413 -25.10 1.88 0.50
C LEU A 413 -24.14 0.75 0.89
N THR A 414 -23.22 1.05 1.81
CA THR A 414 -22.21 0.12 2.30
C THR A 414 -22.47 -0.22 3.77
N PHE A 415 -22.65 -1.51 4.06
CA PHE A 415 -22.74 -2.06 5.40
C PHE A 415 -21.41 -2.70 5.80
N PRO A 416 -20.78 -2.33 6.94
CA PRO A 416 -19.51 -2.91 7.40
C PRO A 416 -19.71 -4.27 8.07
N ARG A 417 -20.44 -5.17 7.40
CA ARG A 417 -20.68 -6.56 7.79
C ARG A 417 -21.21 -7.35 6.59
N PHE A 418 -21.16 -8.67 6.67
CA PHE A 418 -21.96 -9.52 5.81
C PHE A 418 -23.45 -9.42 6.19
N ILE A 419 -24.30 -9.22 5.18
CA ILE A 419 -25.76 -9.37 5.29
C ILE A 419 -26.14 -10.53 4.39
N VAL A 420 -26.26 -11.71 4.99
CA VAL A 420 -26.63 -12.96 4.34
C VAL A 420 -27.88 -13.53 5.03
N PRO A 421 -28.87 -14.05 4.28
CA PRO A 421 -30.17 -14.44 4.83
C PRO A 421 -30.16 -15.74 5.67
N PHE A 422 -29.28 -16.70 5.38
CA PHE A 422 -29.37 -18.06 5.94
C PHE A 422 -28.26 -18.43 6.95
N TYR A 423 -27.26 -17.57 7.13
CA TYR A 423 -26.11 -17.83 8.01
C TYR A 423 -25.51 -16.52 8.52
N LYS A 424 -24.76 -16.53 9.62
CA LYS A 424 -24.05 -15.35 10.15
C LYS A 424 -22.55 -15.64 10.18
N PRO A 425 -21.80 -15.28 9.13
CA PRO A 425 -20.37 -15.51 9.09
C PRO A 425 -19.66 -14.62 10.11
N ASN A 426 -18.96 -15.26 11.04
CA ASN A 426 -18.04 -14.57 11.93
C ASN A 426 -16.70 -14.40 11.19
N SER A 427 -16.30 -13.15 10.98
CA SER A 427 -14.97 -12.84 10.50
C SER A 427 -14.04 -12.72 11.70
N THR A 428 -12.92 -13.46 11.69
CA THR A 428 -11.83 -13.35 12.68
C THR A 428 -10.64 -12.57 12.12
N THR A 429 -10.79 -11.98 10.93
CA THR A 429 -9.73 -11.24 10.23
C THR A 429 -9.67 -9.78 10.67
N ALA A 430 -8.49 -9.16 10.61
CA ALA A 430 -8.32 -7.73 10.89
C ALA A 430 -9.11 -6.83 9.91
N PHE A 431 -9.51 -7.36 8.76
CA PHE A 431 -10.29 -6.66 7.75
C PHE A 431 -11.79 -6.88 7.95
N ILE A 432 -12.56 -5.79 7.89
CA ILE A 432 -14.01 -5.82 8.02
C ILE A 432 -14.64 -6.13 6.66
N PRO A 433 -15.45 -7.19 6.55
CA PRO A 433 -16.20 -7.47 5.32
C PRO A 433 -17.29 -6.42 5.10
N LYS A 434 -17.57 -6.13 3.84
CA LYS A 434 -18.53 -5.10 3.44
C LYS A 434 -19.62 -5.71 2.55
N THR A 435 -20.88 -5.47 2.89
CA THR A 435 -22.00 -5.67 1.95
C THR A 435 -22.29 -4.35 1.26
N ILE A 436 -22.35 -4.35 -0.06
CA ILE A 436 -22.55 -3.17 -0.88
C ILE A 436 -23.82 -3.37 -1.69
N ALA A 437 -24.75 -2.44 -1.56
CA ALA A 437 -25.91 -2.31 -2.44
C ALA A 437 -25.76 -1.00 -3.22
N SER A 438 -25.80 -1.06 -4.55
CA SER A 438 -25.68 0.14 -5.39
C SER A 438 -26.73 0.15 -6.48
N LEU A 439 -27.24 1.34 -6.76
CA LEU A 439 -28.11 1.64 -7.89
C LEU A 439 -27.49 2.81 -8.65
N SER A 440 -27.32 2.65 -9.96
CA SER A 440 -26.72 3.67 -10.82
C SER A 440 -27.51 3.81 -12.11
N TYR A 441 -27.57 5.04 -12.60
CA TYR A 441 -28.10 5.41 -13.89
C TYR A 441 -27.05 6.23 -14.63
N GLN A 442 -26.74 5.84 -15.86
CA GLN A 442 -25.81 6.53 -16.72
C GLN A 442 -26.49 6.83 -18.06
N MET A 443 -26.44 8.10 -18.45
CA MET A 443 -26.77 8.55 -19.78
C MET A 443 -25.47 8.88 -20.53
N LEU A 444 -25.27 8.28 -21.69
CA LEU A 444 -24.17 8.63 -22.60
C LEU A 444 -24.76 9.07 -23.93
N ASN A 445 -24.66 10.35 -24.23
CA ASN A 445 -25.08 10.93 -25.49
C ASN A 445 -23.85 11.07 -26.41
N ARG A 446 -23.92 10.50 -27.62
CA ARG A 446 -22.90 10.56 -28.68
C ARG A 446 -23.31 11.54 -29.79
N GLY A 447 -23.60 12.78 -29.41
CA GLY A 447 -23.97 13.85 -30.34
C GLY A 447 -25.27 13.54 -31.09
N SER A 448 -25.23 13.56 -32.42
CA SER A 448 -26.40 13.30 -33.27
C SER A 448 -26.58 11.82 -33.63
N GLU A 449 -25.76 10.91 -33.10
CA GLU A 449 -25.79 9.49 -33.49
C GLU A 449 -26.80 8.69 -32.65
N TYR A 450 -26.56 8.61 -31.34
CA TYR A 450 -27.40 7.84 -30.42
C TYR A 450 -27.20 8.27 -28.96
N THR A 451 -28.16 7.91 -28.11
CA THR A 451 -28.10 8.08 -26.65
C THR A 451 -28.25 6.72 -25.98
N LEU A 452 -27.31 6.37 -25.10
CA LEU A 452 -27.39 5.18 -24.27
C LEU A 452 -27.91 5.52 -22.88
N HIS A 453 -28.87 4.74 -22.42
CA HIS A 453 -29.37 4.76 -21.05
C HIS A 453 -29.02 3.43 -20.40
N ALA A 454 -28.14 3.47 -19.39
CA ALA A 454 -27.70 2.30 -18.65
C ALA A 454 -28.15 2.39 -17.20
N PHE A 455 -29.02 1.48 -16.79
CA PHE A 455 -29.40 1.27 -15.40
C PHE A 455 -28.64 0.06 -14.86
N LYS A 456 -28.02 0.18 -13.70
CA LYS A 456 -27.30 -0.91 -13.04
C LYS A 456 -27.63 -0.96 -11.56
N GLY A 457 -28.17 -2.10 -11.12
CA GLY A 457 -28.38 -2.46 -9.73
C GLY A 457 -27.45 -3.60 -9.33
N GLU A 458 -26.79 -3.50 -8.18
CA GLU A 458 -25.83 -4.50 -7.75
C GLU A 458 -25.93 -4.71 -6.23
N PHE A 459 -25.89 -5.97 -5.81
CA PHE A 459 -25.81 -6.37 -4.41
C PHE A 459 -24.68 -7.37 -4.26
N GLY A 460 -23.70 -7.03 -3.42
CA GLY A 460 -22.44 -7.75 -3.35
C GLY A 460 -21.72 -7.67 -2.02
N TYR A 461 -20.67 -8.49 -1.92
CA TYR A 461 -19.81 -8.63 -0.76
C TYR A 461 -18.35 -8.40 -1.15
N ASN A 462 -17.66 -7.51 -0.43
CA ASN A 462 -16.22 -7.30 -0.52
C ASN A 462 -15.57 -7.73 0.80
N PHE A 463 -14.61 -8.64 0.75
CA PHE A 463 -13.91 -9.11 1.94
C PHE A 463 -12.46 -9.50 1.65
N LYS A 464 -11.61 -9.37 2.67
CA LYS A 464 -10.20 -9.75 2.61
C LYS A 464 -9.93 -10.89 3.57
N GLU A 465 -9.42 -12.00 3.06
CA GLU A 465 -8.98 -13.14 3.89
C GLU A 465 -7.72 -12.75 4.68
N ASN A 466 -6.81 -12.00 4.04
CA ASN A 466 -5.59 -11.46 4.64
C ASN A 466 -5.10 -10.24 3.83
N GLN A 467 -3.91 -9.75 4.12
CA GLN A 467 -3.35 -8.57 3.44
C GLN A 467 -3.05 -8.79 1.93
N TYR A 468 -3.02 -10.04 1.47
CA TYR A 468 -2.71 -10.40 0.08
C TYR A 468 -3.93 -10.80 -0.72
N LYS A 469 -4.93 -11.42 -0.09
CA LYS A 469 -6.11 -12.02 -0.75
C LYS A 469 -7.37 -11.19 -0.52
N GLU A 470 -7.98 -10.77 -1.61
CA GLU A 470 -9.24 -10.01 -1.65
C GLU A 470 -10.27 -10.71 -2.54
N HIS A 471 -11.52 -10.70 -2.08
CA HIS A 471 -12.66 -11.33 -2.74
C HIS A 471 -13.78 -10.31 -2.93
N ASN A 472 -14.34 -10.28 -4.14
CA ASN A 472 -15.51 -9.49 -4.50
C ASN A 472 -16.55 -10.44 -5.08
N PHE A 473 -17.66 -10.65 -4.38
CA PHE A 473 -18.73 -11.53 -4.82
C PHE A 473 -20.03 -10.75 -4.95
N ASN A 474 -20.54 -10.61 -6.17
CA ASN A 474 -21.84 -10.03 -6.46
C ASN A 474 -22.79 -11.16 -6.85
N PRO A 475 -23.58 -11.72 -5.90
CA PRO A 475 -24.56 -12.74 -6.23
C PRO A 475 -25.65 -12.22 -7.19
N ILE A 476 -25.97 -10.92 -7.12
CA ILE A 476 -26.99 -10.31 -7.97
C ILE A 476 -26.45 -9.01 -8.56
N SER A 477 -26.37 -8.99 -9.89
CA SER A 477 -26.10 -7.81 -10.70
C SER A 477 -27.13 -7.74 -11.80
N VAL A 478 -27.82 -6.61 -11.91
CA VAL A 478 -28.80 -6.34 -12.95
C VAL A 478 -28.29 -5.13 -13.74
N SER A 479 -28.12 -5.29 -15.04
CA SER A 479 -27.76 -4.21 -15.94
C SER A 479 -28.74 -4.18 -17.11
N TYR A 480 -29.42 -3.05 -17.26
CA TYR A 480 -30.29 -2.78 -18.39
C TYR A 480 -29.70 -1.63 -19.19
N ILE A 481 -29.38 -1.89 -20.45
CA ILE A 481 -28.82 -0.93 -21.38
C ILE A 481 -29.81 -0.77 -22.52
N SER A 482 -30.21 0.45 -22.79
CA SER A 482 -31.10 0.77 -23.91
C SER A 482 -30.51 1.88 -24.76
N THR A 483 -30.76 1.81 -26.06
CA THR A 483 -30.30 2.80 -27.02
C THR A 483 -31.47 3.56 -27.62
N GLY A 484 -31.43 4.88 -27.52
CA GLY A 484 -32.32 5.80 -28.23
C GLY A 484 -31.61 6.41 -29.44
N PHE A 485 -32.34 6.58 -30.54
CA PHE A 485 -31.88 7.28 -31.74
C PHE A 485 -32.72 8.55 -31.97
N PRO A 486 -32.14 9.64 -32.48
CA PRO A 486 -32.91 10.85 -32.80
C PRO A 486 -33.97 10.66 -33.88
N ASP A 487 -33.67 9.84 -34.91
CA ASP A 487 -34.58 9.49 -36.00
C ASP A 487 -34.29 8.06 -36.51
N SER A 488 -35.32 7.40 -37.01
CA SER A 488 -35.26 6.17 -37.79
C SER A 488 -34.27 6.23 -38.97
N ASN A 489 -34.21 7.36 -39.68
CA ASN A 489 -33.26 7.54 -40.79
C ASN A 489 -31.80 7.53 -40.33
N VAL A 490 -31.51 8.14 -39.17
CA VAL A 490 -30.17 8.14 -38.57
C VAL A 490 -29.78 6.73 -38.14
N ARG A 491 -30.69 6.01 -37.49
CA ARG A 491 -30.50 4.60 -37.12
C ARG A 491 -30.17 3.74 -38.34
N ASP A 492 -30.99 3.82 -39.39
CA ASP A 492 -30.85 2.97 -40.57
C ASP A 492 -29.59 3.32 -41.37
N SER A 493 -29.22 4.61 -41.41
CA SER A 493 -27.95 5.07 -41.98
C SER A 493 -26.75 4.52 -41.21
N LEU A 494 -26.77 4.59 -39.87
CA LEU A 494 -25.70 4.05 -39.02
C LEU A 494 -25.53 2.54 -39.22
N PHE A 495 -26.63 1.79 -39.26
CA PHE A 495 -26.60 0.34 -39.48
C PHE A 495 -26.18 -0.04 -40.89
N ARG A 496 -26.49 0.77 -41.91
CA ARG A 496 -25.99 0.55 -43.27
C ARG A 496 -24.49 0.77 -43.38
N VAL A 497 -23.96 1.79 -42.70
CA VAL A 497 -22.51 2.09 -42.70
C VAL A 497 -21.73 1.05 -41.90
N ASN A 498 -22.26 0.62 -40.76
CA ASN A 498 -21.64 -0.43 -39.95
C ASN A 498 -22.70 -1.41 -39.41
N PRO A 499 -22.91 -2.54 -40.09
CA PRO A 499 -23.89 -3.55 -39.69
C PRO A 499 -23.69 -4.11 -38.28
N LEU A 500 -22.46 -4.08 -37.75
CA LEU A 500 -22.17 -4.56 -36.38
C LEU A 500 -22.89 -3.72 -35.33
N LEU A 501 -23.14 -2.42 -35.61
CA LEU A 501 -23.79 -1.51 -34.68
C LEU A 501 -25.20 -1.97 -34.29
N ARG A 502 -25.86 -2.77 -35.13
CA ARG A 502 -27.16 -3.35 -34.83
C ARG A 502 -27.11 -4.19 -33.56
N THR A 503 -26.17 -5.12 -33.48
CA THR A 503 -25.98 -5.98 -32.30
C THR A 503 -25.43 -5.23 -31.09
N THR A 504 -24.61 -4.19 -31.29
CA THR A 504 -24.00 -3.45 -30.17
C THR A 504 -24.95 -2.45 -29.53
N LEU A 505 -25.90 -1.90 -30.31
CA LEU A 505 -26.86 -0.89 -29.88
C LEU A 505 -28.25 -1.47 -29.57
N GLU A 506 -28.42 -2.78 -29.68
CA GLU A 506 -29.63 -3.46 -29.21
C GLU A 506 -29.82 -3.29 -27.70
N ASN A 507 -31.08 -3.27 -27.27
CA ASN A 507 -31.42 -3.23 -25.85
C ASN A 507 -30.97 -4.54 -25.18
N GLN A 508 -30.21 -4.43 -24.10
CA GLN A 508 -29.60 -5.56 -23.41
C GLN A 508 -30.04 -5.58 -21.94
N LEU A 509 -30.61 -6.70 -21.50
CA LEU A 509 -30.86 -6.99 -20.09
C LEU A 509 -29.94 -8.14 -19.65
N ILE A 510 -29.02 -7.82 -18.75
CA ILE A 510 -28.06 -8.75 -18.18
C ILE A 510 -28.38 -8.88 -16.70
N ILE A 511 -28.83 -10.06 -16.30
CA ILE A 511 -29.00 -10.42 -14.89
C ILE A 511 -28.00 -11.52 -14.60
N GLY A 512 -27.10 -11.29 -13.67
CA GLY A 512 -25.96 -12.18 -13.48
C GLY A 512 -25.38 -12.16 -12.08
N SER A 513 -24.36 -13.00 -11.92
CA SER A 513 -23.52 -13.06 -10.73
C SER A 513 -22.07 -12.93 -11.16
N SER A 514 -21.26 -12.25 -10.36
CA SER A 514 -19.81 -12.14 -10.59
C SER A 514 -19.01 -12.45 -9.34
N TYR A 515 -17.85 -13.07 -9.52
CA TYR A 515 -16.87 -13.33 -8.49
C TYR A 515 -15.49 -12.92 -8.98
N ASN A 516 -14.86 -11.98 -8.28
CA ASN A 516 -13.50 -11.56 -8.57
C ASN A 516 -12.61 -11.89 -7.37
N PHE A 517 -11.49 -12.55 -7.64
CA PHE A 517 -10.45 -12.85 -6.68
C PHE A 517 -9.19 -12.10 -7.06
N THR A 518 -8.57 -11.44 -6.08
CA THR A 518 -7.30 -10.74 -6.26
C THR A 518 -6.29 -11.24 -5.23
N TYR A 519 -5.12 -11.64 -5.71
CA TYR A 519 -3.95 -11.90 -4.88
C TYR A 519 -2.84 -10.91 -5.25
N THR A 520 -2.24 -10.25 -4.26
CA THR A 520 -1.10 -9.36 -4.50
C THR A 520 -0.14 -9.33 -3.32
N ASN A 521 1.16 -9.42 -3.60
CA ASN A 521 2.22 -9.19 -2.62
C ASN A 521 3.18 -8.06 -3.07
N GLN A 522 2.74 -7.20 -4.00
CA GLN A 522 3.58 -6.16 -4.61
C GLN A 522 4.11 -5.10 -3.63
N MET A 523 3.44 -4.94 -2.48
CA MET A 523 3.86 -4.00 -1.44
C MET A 523 5.08 -4.50 -0.63
N GLU A 524 5.46 -5.77 -0.76
CA GLU A 524 6.65 -6.31 -0.11
C GLU A 524 7.91 -6.00 -0.92
N THR A 525 8.57 -4.90 -0.57
CA THR A 525 9.79 -4.43 -1.27
C THR A 525 10.99 -5.35 -1.08
N ASN A 526 11.05 -6.09 0.03
CA ASN A 526 12.17 -6.99 0.37
C ASN A 526 12.10 -8.33 -0.37
N ARG A 527 10.95 -8.72 -0.90
CA ARG A 527 10.82 -9.98 -1.65
C ARG A 527 11.49 -9.87 -3.00
N ARG A 528 12.19 -10.94 -3.40
CA ARG A 528 12.83 -11.04 -4.72
C ARG A 528 11.81 -11.22 -5.83
N ASN A 529 10.73 -11.95 -5.57
CA ASN A 529 9.60 -12.10 -6.49
C ASN A 529 8.33 -11.43 -5.94
N ASN A 530 7.69 -10.61 -6.76
CA ASN A 530 6.38 -10.01 -6.48
C ASN A 530 5.38 -10.46 -7.54
N THR A 531 4.25 -11.02 -7.12
CA THR A 531 3.22 -11.59 -7.98
C THR A 531 1.89 -10.88 -7.72
N PHE A 532 1.16 -10.61 -8.80
CA PHE A 532 -0.21 -10.14 -8.80
C PHE A 532 -1.04 -11.10 -9.64
N PHE A 533 -2.16 -11.56 -9.10
CA PHE A 533 -3.12 -12.39 -9.80
C PHE A 533 -4.51 -11.80 -9.63
N TYR A 534 -5.23 -11.66 -10.73
CA TYR A 534 -6.64 -11.30 -10.75
C TYR A 534 -7.38 -12.36 -11.55
N GLY A 535 -8.37 -13.01 -10.93
CA GLY A 535 -9.28 -13.94 -11.58
C GLY A 535 -10.71 -13.44 -11.47
N ALA A 536 -11.46 -13.45 -12.56
CA ALA A 536 -12.88 -13.08 -12.57
C ALA A 536 -13.72 -14.15 -13.25
N LEU A 537 -14.84 -14.49 -12.63
CA LEU A 537 -15.90 -15.33 -13.17
C LEU A 537 -17.19 -14.51 -13.17
N GLU A 538 -17.77 -14.32 -14.34
CA GLU A 538 -19.07 -13.67 -14.52
C GLU A 538 -20.02 -14.64 -15.21
N THR A 539 -21.26 -14.69 -14.74
CA THR A 539 -22.31 -15.50 -15.31
C THR A 539 -23.54 -14.65 -15.54
N GLY A 540 -24.18 -14.79 -16.70
CA GLY A 540 -25.43 -14.12 -17.06
C GLY A 540 -26.54 -15.14 -17.28
N GLY A 541 -27.73 -14.86 -16.77
CA GLY A 541 -28.98 -15.54 -17.11
C GLY A 541 -29.13 -17.00 -16.67
N ASN A 542 -28.26 -17.50 -15.78
CA ASN A 542 -28.25 -18.91 -15.34
C ASN A 542 -29.35 -19.24 -14.35
N LEU A 543 -29.15 -18.82 -13.10
CA LEU A 543 -30.10 -19.05 -12.01
C LEU A 543 -31.44 -18.38 -12.30
N TRP A 544 -31.45 -17.24 -12.98
CA TRP A 544 -32.69 -16.53 -13.29
C TRP A 544 -33.39 -17.09 -14.53
N GLY A 545 -32.65 -17.63 -15.50
CA GLY A 545 -33.24 -18.28 -16.66
C GLY A 545 -34.07 -19.50 -16.30
N THR A 546 -33.74 -20.24 -15.23
CA THR A 546 -34.53 -21.41 -14.80
C THR A 546 -35.93 -21.06 -14.28
N PHE A 547 -36.15 -19.83 -13.81
CA PHE A 547 -37.44 -19.38 -13.29
C PHE A 547 -38.30 -18.62 -14.32
N VAL A 548 -37.78 -18.39 -15.53
CA VAL A 548 -38.47 -17.64 -16.58
C VAL A 548 -39.03 -18.63 -17.63
N PRO A 549 -40.35 -18.62 -17.89
CA PRO A 549 -40.95 -19.46 -18.92
C PRO A 549 -40.43 -19.08 -20.31
N LYS A 550 -40.46 -20.04 -21.25
CA LYS A 550 -40.13 -19.77 -22.64
C LYS A 550 -41.34 -19.14 -23.33
N ASP A 551 -41.09 -18.11 -24.13
CA ASP A 551 -42.07 -17.49 -25.02
C ASP A 551 -42.35 -18.36 -26.26
N GLU A 552 -43.31 -17.99 -27.11
CA GLU A 552 -43.73 -18.71 -28.33
C GLU A 552 -42.56 -18.98 -29.30
N GLN A 553 -41.52 -18.15 -29.26
CA GLN A 553 -40.29 -18.27 -30.05
C GLN A 553 -39.18 -19.08 -29.36
N GLY A 554 -39.49 -19.74 -28.23
CA GLY A 554 -38.55 -20.52 -27.43
C GLY A 554 -37.55 -19.70 -26.60
N LYS A 555 -37.65 -18.37 -26.62
CA LYS A 555 -36.77 -17.43 -25.89
C LYS A 555 -37.29 -17.14 -24.50
N ARG A 556 -36.39 -17.00 -23.52
CA ARG A 556 -36.73 -16.53 -22.16
C ARG A 556 -36.63 -15.00 -22.07
N SER A 557 -37.74 -14.30 -21.96
CA SER A 557 -37.77 -12.84 -21.87
C SER A 557 -38.27 -12.38 -20.50
N ILE A 558 -37.72 -11.26 -20.02
CA ILE A 558 -38.25 -10.54 -18.85
C ILE A 558 -38.52 -9.12 -19.33
N PHE A 559 -39.75 -8.60 -19.13
CA PHE A 559 -40.19 -7.30 -19.65
C PHE A 559 -39.99 -7.14 -21.18
N ASN A 560 -40.25 -8.19 -21.97
CA ASN A 560 -40.03 -8.24 -23.43
C ASN A 560 -38.58 -8.03 -23.89
N VAL A 561 -37.59 -8.13 -22.98
CA VAL A 561 -36.17 -8.08 -23.31
C VAL A 561 -35.59 -9.49 -23.17
N PRO A 562 -34.89 -10.02 -24.19
CA PRO A 562 -34.30 -11.35 -24.12
C PRO A 562 -33.20 -11.38 -23.05
N LEU A 563 -33.25 -12.40 -22.19
CA LEU A 563 -32.24 -12.59 -21.15
C LEU A 563 -30.90 -13.01 -21.80
N SER A 564 -29.82 -12.29 -21.46
CA SER A 564 -28.48 -12.66 -21.90
C SER A 564 -27.92 -13.83 -21.07
N GLN A 565 -27.59 -14.93 -21.74
CA GLN A 565 -27.10 -16.15 -21.11
C GLN A 565 -25.66 -16.46 -21.50
N PHE A 566 -24.74 -16.40 -20.54
CA PHE A 566 -23.32 -16.60 -20.79
C PHE A 566 -22.51 -16.94 -19.54
N VAL A 567 -21.30 -17.45 -19.76
CA VAL A 567 -20.22 -17.54 -18.77
C VAL A 567 -19.00 -16.81 -19.34
N ARG A 568 -18.34 -16.01 -18.51
CA ARG A 568 -17.12 -15.28 -18.83
C ARG A 568 -16.08 -15.51 -17.74
N LEU A 569 -14.88 -15.87 -18.17
CA LEU A 569 -13.70 -16.14 -17.35
C LEU A 569 -12.58 -15.19 -17.78
N GLU A 570 -11.92 -14.58 -16.81
CA GLU A 570 -10.77 -13.71 -17.03
C GLU A 570 -9.68 -14.03 -16.01
N ALA A 571 -8.42 -14.02 -16.44
CA ALA A 571 -7.25 -14.20 -15.60
C ALA A 571 -6.12 -13.25 -16.04
N ASP A 572 -5.70 -12.35 -15.16
CA ASP A 572 -4.54 -11.45 -15.33
C ASP A 572 -3.46 -11.83 -14.31
N LEU A 573 -2.36 -12.39 -14.81
CA LEU A 573 -1.18 -12.77 -14.04
C LEU A 573 -0.06 -11.78 -14.33
N ARG A 574 0.54 -11.21 -13.29
CA ARG A 574 1.71 -10.34 -13.39
C ARG A 574 2.78 -10.80 -12.42
N ASP A 575 4.00 -10.91 -12.91
CA ASP A 575 5.16 -11.38 -12.14
C ASP A 575 6.31 -10.40 -12.30
N TYR A 576 6.92 -10.00 -11.19
CA TYR A 576 7.99 -9.02 -11.12
C TYR A 576 9.17 -9.64 -10.39
N TYR A 577 10.13 -10.11 -11.18
CA TYR A 577 11.34 -10.75 -10.68
C TYR A 577 12.50 -9.75 -10.61
N LYS A 578 12.98 -9.46 -9.40
CA LYS A 578 14.14 -8.59 -9.18
C LYS A 578 15.42 -9.36 -9.45
N VAL A 579 15.95 -9.23 -10.68
CA VAL A 579 17.22 -9.85 -11.10
C VAL A 579 18.37 -9.25 -10.30
N THR A 580 18.37 -7.93 -10.10
CA THR A 580 19.30 -7.19 -9.23
C THR A 580 18.56 -6.11 -8.45
N ARG A 581 19.23 -5.39 -7.53
CA ARG A 581 18.62 -4.24 -6.81
C ARG A 581 18.08 -3.13 -7.74
N ASN A 582 18.58 -3.05 -8.97
CA ASN A 582 18.24 -1.99 -9.93
C ASN A 582 17.52 -2.50 -11.21
N VAL A 583 17.40 -3.82 -11.38
CA VAL A 583 16.83 -4.43 -12.59
C VAL A 583 15.72 -5.38 -12.19
N THR A 584 14.50 -5.05 -12.62
CA THR A 584 13.30 -5.89 -12.43
C THR A 584 12.83 -6.37 -13.79
N TRP A 585 12.75 -7.68 -13.94
CA TRP A 585 12.12 -8.33 -15.07
C TRP A 585 10.61 -8.43 -14.79
N ALA A 586 9.78 -7.86 -15.66
CA ALA A 586 8.34 -7.80 -15.48
C ALA A 586 7.63 -8.59 -16.58
N ASN A 587 6.80 -9.56 -16.17
CA ASN A 587 5.97 -10.38 -17.04
C ASN A 587 4.49 -10.06 -16.79
N ARG A 588 3.68 -10.14 -17.84
CA ARG A 588 2.22 -10.08 -17.75
C ARG A 588 1.60 -11.05 -18.74
N LEU A 589 0.60 -11.78 -18.29
CA LEU A 589 -0.22 -12.69 -19.09
C LEU A 589 -1.68 -12.40 -18.79
N ASN A 590 -2.48 -12.12 -19.81
CA ASN A 590 -3.91 -11.90 -19.70
C ASN A 590 -4.65 -12.93 -20.55
N LEU A 591 -5.59 -13.66 -19.95
CA LEU A 591 -6.39 -14.70 -20.59
C LEU A 591 -7.86 -14.38 -20.39
N GLY A 592 -8.63 -14.42 -21.48
CA GLY A 592 -10.08 -14.25 -21.48
C GLY A 592 -10.75 -15.39 -22.22
N TYR A 593 -11.80 -15.98 -21.63
CA TYR A 593 -12.66 -16.96 -22.29
C TYR A 593 -14.11 -16.59 -22.01
N GLY A 594 -14.97 -16.64 -23.02
CA GLY A 594 -16.39 -16.43 -22.80
C GLY A 594 -17.22 -17.26 -23.75
N TYR A 595 -18.32 -17.79 -23.21
CA TYR A 595 -19.19 -18.74 -23.87
C TYR A 595 -20.64 -18.33 -23.66
N ALA A 596 -21.36 -18.08 -24.75
CA ALA A 596 -22.78 -17.77 -24.75
C ALA A 596 -23.58 -19.04 -25.08
N TYR A 597 -24.77 -19.18 -24.49
CA TYR A 597 -25.64 -20.34 -24.70
C TYR A 597 -27.10 -20.01 -24.46
N GLY A 598 -27.99 -20.96 -24.77
CA GLY A 598 -29.43 -20.81 -24.57
C GLY A 598 -29.99 -19.69 -25.42
N ASN A 599 -30.47 -18.62 -24.80
CA ASN A 599 -31.03 -17.44 -25.48
C ASN A 599 -30.01 -16.64 -26.29
N SER A 600 -28.71 -16.80 -26.03
CA SER A 600 -27.66 -15.95 -26.62
C SER A 600 -26.73 -16.79 -27.49
N THR A 601 -26.53 -16.34 -28.73
CA THR A 601 -25.56 -16.92 -29.68
C THR A 601 -24.18 -16.29 -29.57
N SER A 602 -24.07 -15.11 -28.96
CA SER A 602 -22.82 -14.40 -28.70
C SER A 602 -22.86 -13.73 -27.34
N LEU A 603 -21.67 -13.43 -26.78
CA LEU A 603 -21.59 -12.60 -25.57
C LEU A 603 -22.19 -11.21 -25.83
N PRO A 604 -22.89 -10.61 -24.85
CA PRO A 604 -23.31 -9.21 -24.95
C PRO A 604 -22.11 -8.34 -25.27
N PHE A 605 -22.27 -7.37 -26.17
CA PHE A 605 -21.17 -6.56 -26.67
C PHE A 605 -20.36 -5.91 -25.53
N VAL A 606 -21.06 -5.41 -24.50
CA VAL A 606 -20.44 -4.79 -23.31
C VAL A 606 -19.63 -5.75 -22.42
N ARG A 607 -19.65 -7.06 -22.72
CA ARG A 607 -18.92 -8.13 -22.02
C ARG A 607 -17.91 -8.86 -22.90
N GLN A 608 -17.74 -8.43 -24.15
CA GLN A 608 -16.73 -8.99 -25.05
C GLN A 608 -15.32 -8.54 -24.65
N PHE A 609 -14.32 -9.35 -24.99
CA PHE A 609 -12.91 -9.02 -24.78
C PHE A 609 -12.37 -8.23 -25.97
N PHE A 610 -11.53 -7.23 -25.68
CA PHE A 610 -10.82 -6.43 -26.67
C PHE A 610 -9.32 -6.48 -26.36
N ALA A 611 -8.49 -6.40 -27.40
CA ALA A 611 -7.04 -6.38 -27.27
C ALA A 611 -6.48 -5.10 -27.89
N GLY A 612 -5.46 -4.50 -27.24
CA GLY A 612 -4.82 -3.27 -27.68
C GLY A 612 -4.83 -2.14 -26.65
N GLY A 613 -4.03 -1.11 -26.89
CA GLY A 613 -3.91 0.08 -26.05
C GLY A 613 -2.75 0.02 -25.04
N SER A 614 -2.58 1.12 -24.30
CA SER A 614 -1.45 1.29 -23.36
C SER A 614 -1.44 0.29 -22.20
N ASN A 615 -2.63 -0.24 -21.87
CA ASN A 615 -2.88 -1.17 -20.77
C ASN A 615 -2.99 -2.63 -21.21
N ASP A 616 -2.77 -2.95 -22.49
CA ASP A 616 -2.73 -4.31 -23.02
C ASP A 616 -1.56 -4.43 -24.00
N ILE A 617 -1.81 -4.52 -25.32
CA ILE A 617 -0.76 -4.52 -26.34
C ILE A 617 -0.44 -3.08 -26.75
N ARG A 618 0.68 -2.57 -26.22
CA ARG A 618 1.20 -1.23 -26.59
C ARG A 618 1.50 -1.17 -28.09
N ALA A 619 1.35 0.03 -28.66
CA ALA A 619 1.48 0.33 -30.09
C ALA A 619 0.31 -0.13 -30.98
N PHE A 620 -0.62 -0.94 -30.48
CA PHE A 620 -1.86 -1.28 -31.18
C PHE A 620 -3.01 -0.44 -30.62
N PRO A 621 -3.90 0.11 -31.47
CA PRO A 621 -5.14 0.72 -31.01
C PRO A 621 -6.05 -0.34 -30.39
N ALA A 622 -6.85 0.07 -29.41
CA ALA A 622 -7.87 -0.75 -28.74
C ALA A 622 -9.25 -0.49 -29.36
#